data_AF-A0A4D7C7A5-F1
#
_entry.id   AF-A0A4D7C7A5-F1
#
_cell.length_a   1.000
_cell.length_b   1.000
_cell.length_c   1.000
_cell.angle_alpha   90.00
_cell.angle_beta   90.00
_cell.angle_gamma   90.00
#
_symmetry.space_group_name_H-M   'P 1'
#
loop_
_entity.id
_entity.type
_entity.pdbx_description
1 polymer ?
#
loop_
_entity_poly.entity_id
_entity_poly.type
_entity_poly.pdbx_seq_one_letter_code
_entity_poly.pdbx_strand_id
1 'polypeptide(L)'
;MSTTQTMPADAQKIDPALSIVLDLLRFGAALAVMFGHLAAGWLTGGYLWQLGGFLHVAVMVFFVLSGYVIAATTSPRHSAADYAAARIARLYSVVLPALAMTALLDAIGLQAAPHFYDETAIAASPSFNVRDDAVLRYLLTLPLIQEFWPFDGIRGWPGSNGPMWSLSYEAAYYVFSAFSFSCAGTAHPRHARLVRAGRAADRSIAADLAAGVLVWRLRTKRQRGSAGR
;
A
#
# COMPACT_ATOMS: atom_id res chain seq x y z
N MET A 1 9.98 -6.33 46.96
CA MET A 1 10.79 -5.66 45.94
C MET A 1 10.07 -5.79 44.61
N SER A 2 9.22 -4.83 44.25
CA SER A 2 8.54 -4.80 42.95
C SER A 2 9.43 -4.07 41.94
N THR A 3 9.91 -4.80 40.96
CA THR A 3 10.64 -4.26 39.81
C THR A 3 9.62 -3.61 38.88
N THR A 4 9.37 -2.31 39.06
CA THR A 4 8.63 -1.50 38.09
C THR A 4 9.48 -1.40 36.83
N GLN A 5 9.18 -2.25 35.85
CA GLN A 5 9.78 -2.20 34.53
C GLN A 5 9.29 -0.92 33.84
N THR A 6 10.12 0.12 33.80
CA THR A 6 9.87 1.34 33.05
C THR A 6 9.87 1.01 31.56
N MET A 7 8.72 1.15 30.91
CA MET A 7 8.60 1.02 29.45
C MET A 7 9.28 2.23 28.79
N PRO A 8 10.35 2.06 27.97
CA PRO A 8 10.87 3.15 27.18
C PRO A 8 10.23 3.09 25.79
N ALA A 9 9.33 4.04 25.49
CA ALA A 9 8.96 4.35 24.12
C ALA A 9 8.45 5.79 24.05
N ASP A 10 9.29 6.74 24.45
CA ASP A 10 9.12 8.10 23.91
C ASP A 10 9.40 8.03 22.40
N ALA A 11 8.63 8.78 21.61
CA ALA A 11 8.84 8.90 20.16
C ALA A 11 10.33 9.19 19.89
N GLN A 12 10.98 8.35 19.10
CA GLN A 12 12.39 8.51 18.81
C GLN A 12 12.55 9.82 18.03
N LYS A 13 13.15 10.83 18.67
CA LYS A 13 13.48 12.09 17.99
C LYS A 13 14.46 11.78 16.85
N ILE A 14 14.01 11.97 15.62
CA ILE A 14 14.87 11.92 14.43
C ILE A 14 15.73 13.18 14.44
N ASP A 15 17.03 13.01 14.22
CA ASP A 15 17.95 14.13 14.03
C ASP A 15 17.49 15.01 12.85
N PRO A 16 17.48 16.36 12.96
CA PRO A 16 17.01 17.23 11.89
C PRO A 16 17.70 17.01 10.54
N ALA A 17 19.01 16.76 10.53
CA ALA A 17 19.75 16.50 9.29
C ALA A 17 19.35 15.16 8.67
N LEU A 18 19.14 14.13 9.51
CA LEU A 18 18.60 12.85 9.05
C LEU A 18 17.18 13.01 8.48
N SER A 19 16.32 13.82 9.11
CA SER A 19 14.98 14.10 8.58
C SER A 19 15.04 14.69 7.17
N ILE A 20 15.92 15.67 6.93
CA ILE A 20 16.08 16.27 5.60
C ILE A 20 16.52 15.22 4.56
N VAL A 21 17.48 14.36 4.91
CA VAL A 21 17.93 13.29 4.00
C VAL A 21 16.78 12.33 3.69
N LEU A 22 16.00 11.94 4.70
CA LEU A 22 14.83 11.07 4.50
C LEU A 22 13.77 11.75 3.61
N ASP A 23 13.55 13.06 3.77
CA ASP A 23 12.62 13.83 2.96
C ASP A 23 13.07 13.91 1.50
N LEU A 24 14.36 14.18 1.26
CA LEU A 24 14.94 14.20 -0.08
C LEU A 24 14.89 12.85 -0.77
N LEU A 25 15.19 11.76 -0.04
CA LEU A 25 15.10 10.40 -0.57
C LEU A 25 13.65 10.04 -0.94
N ARG A 26 12.68 10.41 -0.10
CA ARG A 26 11.26 10.20 -0.40
C ARG A 26 10.82 11.03 -1.60
N PHE A 27 11.24 12.29 -1.69
CA PHE A 27 10.95 13.15 -2.84
C PHE A 27 11.56 12.58 -4.13
N GLY A 28 12.83 12.17 -4.11
CA GLY A 28 13.49 11.55 -5.25
C GLY A 28 12.83 10.23 -5.68
N ALA A 29 12.41 9.41 -4.72
CA ALA A 29 11.65 8.19 -5.00
C ALA A 29 10.29 8.51 -5.66
N ALA A 30 9.56 9.52 -5.16
CA ALA A 30 8.30 9.95 -5.77
C ALA A 30 8.48 10.44 -7.21
N LEU A 31 9.55 11.19 -7.50
CA LEU A 31 9.88 11.59 -8.88
C LEU A 31 10.21 10.38 -9.76
N ALA A 32 10.98 9.42 -9.26
CA ALA A 32 11.29 8.20 -10.00
C ALA A 32 10.02 7.38 -10.31
N VAL A 33 9.05 7.34 -9.38
CA VAL A 33 7.74 6.72 -9.62
C VAL A 33 6.96 7.47 -10.70
N MET A 34 6.91 8.80 -10.62
CA MET A 34 6.26 9.64 -11.64
C MET A 34 6.86 9.38 -13.03
N PHE A 35 8.19 9.43 -13.16
CA PHE A 35 8.85 9.18 -14.44
C PHE A 35 8.70 7.73 -14.93
N GLY A 36 8.65 6.76 -14.02
CA GLY A 36 8.34 5.37 -14.36
C GLY A 36 6.93 5.20 -14.95
N HIS A 37 5.95 5.95 -14.45
CA HIS A 37 4.61 6.00 -15.05
C HIS A 37 4.60 6.78 -16.37
N LEU A 38 5.36 7.87 -16.49
CA LEU A 38 5.49 8.61 -17.76
C LEU A 38 6.14 7.76 -18.87
N ALA A 39 6.94 6.76 -18.51
CA ALA A 39 7.54 5.81 -19.44
C ALA A 39 6.54 4.83 -20.08
N ALA A 40 5.27 4.85 -19.66
CA ALA A 40 4.26 4.00 -20.25
C ALA A 40 4.12 4.26 -21.76
N GLY A 41 4.12 3.18 -22.55
CA GLY A 41 4.09 3.24 -24.01
C GLY A 41 2.89 4.00 -24.57
N TRP A 42 1.74 3.91 -23.90
CA TRP A 42 0.53 4.63 -24.28
C TRP A 42 0.60 6.15 -24.03
N LEU A 43 1.53 6.63 -23.20
CA LEU A 43 1.66 8.06 -22.88
C LEU A 43 2.80 8.75 -23.65
N THR A 44 3.97 8.13 -23.72
CA THR A 44 5.17 8.73 -24.34
C THR A 44 5.71 7.95 -25.53
N GLY A 45 4.97 6.95 -26.03
CA GLY A 45 5.47 6.07 -27.10
C GLY A 45 6.67 5.21 -26.66
N GLY A 46 6.92 5.11 -25.35
CA GLY A 46 8.05 4.36 -24.79
C GLY A 46 9.37 5.14 -24.78
N TYR A 47 9.38 6.46 -25.01
CA TYR A 47 10.61 7.27 -25.02
C TYR A 47 11.42 7.19 -23.72
N LEU A 48 10.74 6.96 -22.59
CA LEU A 48 11.37 6.85 -21.26
C LEU A 48 11.47 5.40 -20.75
N TRP A 49 11.43 4.38 -21.63
CA TRP A 49 11.37 2.96 -21.23
C TRP A 49 12.43 2.53 -20.20
N GLN A 50 13.62 3.15 -20.22
CA GLN A 50 14.71 2.89 -19.28
C GLN A 50 14.32 3.20 -17.83
N LEU A 51 13.39 4.14 -17.63
CA LEU A 51 12.91 4.55 -16.31
C LEU A 51 11.84 3.58 -15.75
N GLY A 52 11.14 2.84 -16.62
CA GLY A 52 10.10 1.90 -16.22
C GLY A 52 10.61 0.80 -15.28
N GLY A 53 11.85 0.34 -15.46
CA GLY A 53 12.46 -0.69 -14.60
C GLY A 53 12.70 -0.26 -13.15
N PHE A 54 12.78 1.06 -12.89
CA PHE A 54 12.98 1.59 -11.55
C PHE A 54 11.68 1.82 -10.79
N LEU A 55 10.53 1.75 -11.45
CA LEU A 55 9.21 2.04 -10.88
C LEU A 55 8.97 1.24 -9.59
N HIS A 56 9.08 -0.09 -9.67
CA HIS A 56 8.84 -0.97 -8.51
C HIS A 56 9.80 -0.69 -7.36
N VAL A 57 11.10 -0.50 -7.65
CA VAL A 57 12.10 -0.25 -6.60
C VAL A 57 11.84 1.11 -5.93
N ALA A 58 11.54 2.14 -6.72
CA ALA A 58 11.25 3.47 -6.20
C ALA A 58 10.01 3.48 -5.29
N VAL A 59 8.95 2.77 -5.68
CA VAL A 59 7.75 2.59 -4.84
C VAL A 59 8.12 1.94 -3.50
N MET A 60 8.93 0.88 -3.51
CA MET A 60 9.35 0.19 -2.28
C MET A 60 10.18 1.10 -1.36
N VAL A 61 11.13 1.86 -1.92
CA VAL A 61 11.94 2.82 -1.16
C VAL A 61 11.03 3.89 -0.52
N PHE A 62 10.09 4.45 -1.30
CA PHE A 62 9.17 5.46 -0.82
C PHE A 62 8.33 4.95 0.36
N PHE A 63 7.76 3.75 0.25
CA PHE A 63 6.91 3.18 1.29
C PHE A 63 7.69 2.82 2.57
N VAL A 64 8.86 2.19 2.44
CA VAL A 64 9.68 1.80 3.60
C VAL A 64 10.15 3.03 4.38
N LEU A 65 10.67 4.05 3.68
CA LEU A 65 11.15 5.27 4.34
C LEU A 65 10.00 6.06 4.97
N SER A 66 8.84 6.14 4.30
CA SER A 66 7.66 6.79 4.87
C SER A 66 7.18 6.05 6.12
N GLY A 67 7.14 4.72 6.10
CA GLY A 67 6.80 3.90 7.26
C GLY A 67 7.73 4.12 8.44
N TYR A 68 9.05 4.20 8.19
CA TYR A 68 10.05 4.51 9.22
C TYR A 68 9.80 5.88 9.87
N VAL A 69 9.61 6.94 9.07
CA VAL A 69 9.38 8.30 9.59
C VAL A 69 8.08 8.37 10.39
N ILE A 70 7.01 7.73 9.90
CA ILE A 70 5.72 7.70 10.60
C ILE A 70 5.85 6.94 11.92
N ALA A 71 6.53 5.79 11.94
CA ALA A 71 6.71 5.01 13.16
C ALA A 71 7.53 5.76 14.21
N ALA A 72 8.61 6.42 13.80
CA ALA A 72 9.47 7.21 14.68
C ALA A 72 8.75 8.46 15.25
N THR A 73 7.79 9.03 14.53
CA THR A 73 7.03 10.22 14.95
C THR A 73 5.71 9.90 15.66
N THR A 74 5.24 8.65 15.61
CA THR A 74 3.98 8.24 16.26
C THR A 74 4.19 7.93 17.74
N SER A 75 3.52 8.69 18.61
CA SER A 75 3.52 8.44 20.06
C SER A 75 2.56 7.31 20.46
N PRO A 76 2.95 6.37 21.35
CA PRO A 76 2.11 5.26 21.79
C PRO A 76 1.01 5.63 22.82
N ARG A 77 0.81 6.92 23.13
CA ARG A 77 -0.07 7.38 24.24
C ARG A 77 -1.55 7.58 23.88
N HIS A 78 -2.02 7.07 22.76
CA HIS A 78 -3.38 7.33 22.27
C HIS A 78 -4.36 6.22 22.65
N SER A 79 -5.59 6.59 23.04
CA SER A 79 -6.67 5.62 23.25
C SER A 79 -7.02 4.92 21.93
N ALA A 80 -7.73 3.78 21.99
CA ALA A 80 -8.16 3.08 20.76
C ALA A 80 -9.03 3.99 19.86
N ALA A 81 -9.81 4.90 20.46
CA ALA A 81 -10.60 5.89 19.75
C ALA A 81 -9.72 6.95 19.08
N ASP A 82 -8.72 7.48 19.77
CA ASP A 82 -7.77 8.45 19.22
C ASP A 82 -6.95 7.84 18.07
N TYR A 83 -6.54 6.57 18.22
CA TYR A 83 -5.89 5.82 17.16
C TYR A 83 -6.81 5.68 15.94
N ALA A 84 -8.05 5.22 16.13
CA ALA A 84 -9.01 5.04 15.04
C ALA A 84 -9.29 6.38 14.32
N ALA A 85 -9.54 7.46 15.07
CA ALA A 85 -9.78 8.79 14.52
C ALA A 85 -8.58 9.28 13.70
N ALA A 86 -7.35 9.13 14.21
CA ALA A 86 -6.14 9.53 13.50
C ALA A 86 -5.93 8.73 12.20
N ARG A 87 -6.26 7.44 12.17
CA ARG A 87 -6.12 6.59 10.97
C ARG A 87 -7.23 6.83 9.94
N ILE A 88 -8.47 7.03 10.39
CA ILE A 88 -9.59 7.43 9.53
C ILE A 88 -9.29 8.80 8.89
N ALA A 89 -8.89 9.79 9.68
CA ALA A 89 -8.56 11.13 9.17
C ALA A 89 -7.45 11.05 8.12
N ARG A 90 -6.40 10.27 8.38
CA ARG A 90 -5.31 10.03 7.42
C ARG A 90 -5.81 9.44 6.11
N LEU A 91 -6.57 8.34 6.16
CA LEU A 91 -7.08 7.67 4.95
C LEU A 91 -8.04 8.56 4.16
N TYR A 92 -9.08 9.09 4.82
CA TYR A 92 -10.14 9.84 4.14
C TYR A 92 -9.71 11.23 3.68
N SER A 93 -8.64 11.81 4.26
CA SER A 93 -8.01 13.02 3.73
C SER A 93 -7.45 12.83 2.31
N VAL A 94 -7.15 11.60 1.91
CA VAL A 94 -6.62 11.25 0.59
C VAL A 94 -7.70 10.59 -0.27
N VAL A 95 -8.50 9.67 0.28
CA VAL A 95 -9.52 8.92 -0.46
C VAL A 95 -10.57 9.84 -1.06
N LEU A 96 -11.13 10.78 -0.28
CA LEU A 96 -12.23 11.62 -0.78
C LEU A 96 -11.77 12.55 -1.91
N PRO A 97 -10.65 13.29 -1.79
CA PRO A 97 -10.15 14.08 -2.91
C PRO A 97 -9.75 13.23 -4.12
N ALA A 98 -9.14 12.06 -3.90
CA ALA A 98 -8.73 11.19 -4.99
C ALA A 98 -9.93 10.66 -5.79
N LEU A 99 -11.00 10.22 -5.13
CA LEU A 99 -12.22 9.78 -5.79
C LEU A 99 -12.89 10.92 -6.57
N ALA A 100 -13.01 12.10 -5.96
CA ALA A 100 -13.60 13.26 -6.63
C ALA A 100 -12.79 13.66 -7.88
N MET A 101 -11.47 13.70 -7.76
CA MET A 101 -10.57 14.01 -8.86
C MET A 101 -10.63 12.94 -9.96
N THR A 102 -10.69 11.66 -9.58
CA THR A 102 -10.82 10.55 -10.55
C THR A 102 -12.10 10.71 -11.36
N ALA A 103 -13.24 10.92 -10.70
CA ALA A 103 -14.53 11.08 -11.37
C ALA A 103 -14.53 12.29 -12.32
N LEU A 104 -13.94 13.41 -11.89
CA LEU A 104 -13.83 14.62 -12.70
C LEU A 104 -12.93 14.40 -13.93
N LEU A 105 -11.73 13.85 -13.72
CA LEU A 105 -10.77 13.62 -14.80
C LEU A 105 -11.27 12.56 -15.78
N ASP A 106 -11.95 11.51 -15.32
CA ASP A 106 -12.55 10.52 -16.20
C ASP A 106 -13.70 11.11 -17.03
N ALA A 107 -14.55 11.95 -16.42
CA ALA A 107 -15.62 12.63 -17.15
C ALA A 107 -15.09 13.57 -18.24
N ILE A 108 -13.97 14.26 -17.98
CA ILE A 108 -13.28 15.12 -18.96
C ILE A 108 -12.57 14.25 -20.01
N GLY A 109 -11.84 13.22 -19.59
CA GLY A 109 -11.03 12.35 -20.43
C GLY A 109 -11.86 11.56 -21.44
N LEU A 110 -13.01 11.03 -21.01
CA LEU A 110 -13.97 10.36 -21.90
C LEU A 110 -14.51 11.27 -23.01
N GLN A 111 -14.55 12.59 -22.80
CA GLN A 111 -14.99 13.56 -23.80
C GLN A 111 -13.84 14.06 -24.67
N ALA A 112 -12.69 14.37 -24.05
CA ALA A 112 -11.56 14.99 -24.72
C ALA A 112 -10.70 13.98 -25.51
N ALA A 113 -10.53 12.76 -25.00
CA ALA A 113 -9.67 11.75 -25.58
C ALA A 113 -10.21 10.32 -25.31
N PRO A 114 -11.33 9.93 -25.96
CA PRO A 114 -12.00 8.65 -25.70
C PRO A 114 -11.13 7.41 -25.96
N HIS A 115 -10.12 7.53 -26.82
CA HIS A 115 -9.20 6.44 -27.17
C HIS A 115 -8.32 5.97 -25.99
N PHE A 116 -8.16 6.76 -24.93
CA PHE A 116 -7.51 6.31 -23.69
C PHE A 116 -8.41 5.45 -22.80
N TYR A 117 -9.68 5.29 -23.17
CA TYR A 117 -10.71 4.58 -22.40
C TYR A 117 -11.36 3.44 -23.20
N ASP A 118 -10.81 3.11 -24.37
CA ASP A 118 -11.31 2.03 -25.21
C ASP A 118 -10.80 0.65 -24.76
N GLU A 119 -11.31 -0.41 -25.38
CA GLU A 119 -10.93 -1.79 -25.04
C GLU A 119 -9.44 -2.08 -25.20
N THR A 120 -8.75 -1.36 -26.10
CA THR A 120 -7.31 -1.52 -26.31
C THR A 120 -6.51 -0.85 -25.20
N ALA A 121 -6.95 0.31 -24.71
CA ALA A 121 -6.37 0.97 -23.54
C ALA A 121 -6.61 0.15 -22.26
N ILE A 122 -7.81 -0.42 -22.09
CA ILE A 122 -8.15 -1.33 -20.98
C ILE A 122 -7.29 -2.61 -21.03
N ALA A 123 -7.02 -3.15 -22.22
CA ALA A 123 -6.15 -4.32 -22.37
C ALA A 123 -4.66 -4.00 -22.10
N ALA A 124 -4.20 -2.80 -22.49
CA ALA A 124 -2.82 -2.36 -22.31
C ALA A 124 -2.52 -1.95 -20.86
N SER A 125 -3.52 -1.41 -20.16
CA SER A 125 -3.48 -1.17 -18.74
C SER A 125 -4.85 -1.50 -18.18
N PRO A 126 -4.99 -2.65 -17.48
CA PRO A 126 -6.24 -3.03 -16.84
C PRO A 126 -6.84 -1.86 -16.07
N SER A 127 -5.98 -0.95 -15.57
CA SER A 127 -6.27 0.21 -14.72
C SER A 127 -7.34 1.17 -15.27
N PHE A 128 -7.72 1.09 -16.54
CA PHE A 128 -8.68 1.99 -17.18
C PHE A 128 -10.11 1.43 -17.35
N ASN A 129 -10.59 0.56 -16.46
CA ASN A 129 -11.93 0.00 -16.60
C ASN A 129 -13.04 0.97 -16.10
N VAL A 130 -13.51 1.85 -16.99
CA VAL A 130 -14.52 2.89 -16.67
C VAL A 130 -15.96 2.46 -17.01
N ARG A 131 -16.16 1.31 -17.68
CA ARG A 131 -17.43 1.06 -18.40
C ARG A 131 -18.49 0.26 -17.62
N ASP A 132 -18.10 -0.61 -16.69
CA ASP A 132 -19.06 -1.47 -15.96
C ASP A 132 -19.12 -1.16 -14.46
N ASP A 133 -20.34 -0.89 -13.98
CA ASP A 133 -20.68 -0.72 -12.56
C ASP A 133 -19.87 0.35 -11.81
N ALA A 134 -19.52 1.45 -12.50
CA ALA A 134 -18.71 2.55 -11.95
C ALA A 134 -19.22 3.00 -10.58
N VAL A 135 -20.52 3.29 -10.44
CA VAL A 135 -21.13 3.73 -9.17
C VAL A 135 -20.84 2.74 -8.04
N LEU A 136 -21.01 1.44 -8.28
CA LEU A 136 -20.78 0.43 -7.25
C LEU A 136 -19.30 0.35 -6.86
N ARG A 137 -18.36 0.54 -7.79
CA ARG A 137 -16.92 0.57 -7.45
C ARG A 137 -16.55 1.77 -6.59
N TYR A 138 -17.13 2.94 -6.84
CA TYR A 138 -16.98 4.09 -5.96
C TYR A 138 -17.58 3.82 -4.58
N LEU A 139 -18.77 3.22 -4.51
CA LEU A 139 -19.41 2.84 -3.24
C LEU A 139 -18.60 1.81 -2.45
N LEU A 140 -17.98 0.83 -3.11
CA LEU A 140 -17.10 -0.15 -2.47
C LEU A 140 -15.74 0.44 -2.06
N THR A 141 -15.33 1.54 -2.70
CA THR A 141 -14.09 2.24 -2.33
C THR A 141 -14.25 3.08 -1.07
N LEU A 142 -15.46 3.59 -0.79
CA LEU A 142 -15.73 4.36 0.42
C LEU A 142 -15.39 3.61 1.72
N PRO A 143 -15.76 2.33 1.91
CA PRO A 143 -15.33 1.54 3.07
C PRO A 143 -13.95 0.88 2.88
N LEU A 144 -13.22 1.17 1.80
CA LEU A 144 -11.90 0.60 1.49
C LEU A 144 -11.89 -0.94 1.36
N ILE A 145 -12.94 -1.51 0.75
CA ILE A 145 -13.07 -2.97 0.53
C ILE A 145 -12.85 -3.39 -0.93
N GLN A 146 -12.60 -2.43 -1.82
CA GLN A 146 -12.20 -2.70 -3.20
C GLN A 146 -10.91 -3.52 -3.21
N GLU A 147 -10.83 -4.55 -4.06
CA GLU A 147 -9.63 -5.40 -4.23
C GLU A 147 -9.07 -6.01 -2.94
N PHE A 148 -9.91 -6.19 -1.92
CA PHE A 148 -9.49 -7.01 -0.79
C PHE A 148 -9.31 -8.44 -1.30
N TRP A 149 -8.18 -9.10 -1.00
CA TRP A 149 -7.83 -10.44 -1.51
C TRP A 149 -8.99 -11.48 -1.57
N PRO A 150 -9.93 -11.56 -0.60
CA PRO A 150 -11.09 -12.45 -0.69
C PRO A 150 -12.12 -12.08 -1.77
N PHE A 151 -12.06 -10.85 -2.29
CA PHE A 151 -12.97 -10.21 -3.22
C PHE A 151 -12.28 -9.74 -4.51
N ASP A 152 -11.03 -10.14 -4.74
CA ASP A 152 -10.17 -9.73 -5.88
C ASP A 152 -10.79 -10.07 -7.25
N GLY A 153 -11.71 -11.03 -7.29
CA GLY A 153 -12.49 -11.40 -8.48
C GLY A 153 -13.89 -10.78 -8.57
N ILE A 154 -14.33 -9.99 -7.57
CA ILE A 154 -15.72 -9.53 -7.50
C ILE A 154 -15.89 -8.19 -8.21
N ARG A 155 -15.10 -7.15 -7.92
CA ARG A 155 -15.16 -5.82 -8.60
C ARG A 155 -13.83 -5.06 -8.44
N GLY A 156 -13.34 -4.48 -9.53
CA GLY A 156 -12.09 -3.71 -9.58
C GLY A 156 -12.19 -2.29 -8.99
N TRP A 157 -11.19 -1.47 -9.29
CA TRP A 157 -11.01 -0.09 -8.82
C TRP A 157 -11.99 0.93 -9.45
N PRO A 158 -12.18 2.10 -8.80
CA PRO A 158 -13.05 3.16 -9.29
C PRO A 158 -12.43 3.88 -10.49
N GLY A 159 -13.11 3.83 -11.63
CA GLY A 159 -12.70 4.56 -12.83
C GLY A 159 -11.32 4.15 -13.34
N SER A 160 -10.49 5.13 -13.69
CA SER A 160 -9.10 4.90 -14.10
C SER A 160 -8.09 4.73 -12.95
N ASN A 161 -8.55 4.75 -11.69
CA ASN A 161 -7.66 4.85 -10.52
C ASN A 161 -7.27 3.48 -9.96
N GLY A 162 -6.58 2.70 -10.79
CA GLY A 162 -6.00 1.40 -10.44
C GLY A 162 -5.21 1.37 -9.12
N PRO A 163 -4.35 2.36 -8.82
CA PRO A 163 -3.53 2.34 -7.60
C PRO A 163 -4.29 2.38 -6.25
N MET A 164 -5.62 2.56 -6.26
CA MET A 164 -6.44 2.59 -5.03
C MET A 164 -6.41 1.28 -4.23
N TRP A 165 -5.96 0.17 -4.83
CA TRP A 165 -5.82 -1.13 -4.15
C TRP A 165 -4.98 -1.04 -2.87
N SER A 166 -3.92 -0.23 -2.86
CA SER A 166 -3.00 -0.16 -1.71
C SER A 166 -3.66 0.42 -0.46
N LEU A 167 -4.69 1.26 -0.60
CA LEU A 167 -5.40 1.88 0.53
C LEU A 167 -6.30 0.87 1.26
N SER A 168 -6.87 -0.10 0.55
CA SER A 168 -7.62 -1.21 1.17
C SER A 168 -6.72 -2.04 2.08
N TYR A 169 -5.50 -2.33 1.62
CA TYR A 169 -4.50 -3.02 2.45
C TYR A 169 -4.06 -2.16 3.64
N GLU A 170 -3.84 -0.85 3.45
CA GLU A 170 -3.49 0.07 4.55
C GLU A 170 -4.58 0.08 5.65
N ALA A 171 -5.86 0.15 5.25
CA ALA A 171 -6.99 0.08 6.18
C ALA A 171 -7.01 -1.25 6.96
N ALA A 172 -6.81 -2.38 6.29
CA ALA A 172 -6.76 -3.68 6.95
C ALA A 172 -5.56 -3.82 7.91
N TYR A 173 -4.39 -3.29 7.55
CA TYR A 173 -3.24 -3.26 8.45
C TYR A 173 -3.50 -2.41 9.70
N TYR A 174 -4.27 -1.31 9.61
CA TYR A 174 -4.67 -0.55 10.78
C TYR A 174 -5.62 -1.30 11.69
N VAL A 175 -6.58 -2.04 11.14
CA VAL A 175 -7.49 -2.91 11.91
C VAL A 175 -6.70 -4.01 12.63
N PHE A 176 -5.77 -4.67 11.93
CA PHE A 176 -4.91 -5.70 12.53
C PHE A 176 -4.02 -5.13 13.66
N SER A 177 -3.46 -3.95 13.43
CA SER A 177 -2.65 -3.24 14.44
C SER A 177 -3.48 -2.90 15.67
N ALA A 178 -4.69 -2.36 15.50
CA ALA A 178 -5.61 -2.06 16.60
C ALA A 178 -5.96 -3.33 17.40
N PHE A 179 -6.29 -4.43 16.72
CA PHE A 179 -6.58 -5.71 17.36
C PHE A 179 -5.39 -6.23 18.19
N SER A 180 -4.18 -6.11 17.66
CA SER A 180 -2.95 -6.50 18.35
C SER A 180 -2.70 -5.70 19.62
N PHE A 181 -2.94 -4.38 19.60
CA PHE A 181 -2.82 -3.52 20.78
C PHE A 181 -3.90 -3.80 21.84
N SER A 182 -5.17 -3.96 21.44
CA SER A 182 -6.26 -4.29 22.36
C SER A 182 -6.08 -5.65 23.04
N CYS A 183 -5.53 -6.64 22.31
CA CYS A 183 -5.19 -7.95 22.87
C CYS A 183 -3.96 -7.93 23.78
N ALA A 184 -3.06 -6.96 23.61
CA ALA A 184 -1.87 -6.79 24.47
C ALA A 184 -2.17 -6.00 25.76
N GLY A 185 -3.15 -5.09 25.74
CA GLY A 185 -3.53 -4.24 26.88
C GLY A 185 -4.38 -4.92 27.96
N THR A 186 -4.91 -6.12 27.69
CA THR A 186 -5.69 -6.90 28.66
C THR A 186 -4.84 -8.02 29.27
N ALA A 187 -4.34 -7.79 30.49
CA ALA A 187 -3.58 -8.74 31.29
C ALA A 187 -4.44 -9.93 31.81
N HIS A 188 -5.22 -10.58 30.94
CA HIS A 188 -6.03 -11.74 31.29
C HIS A 188 -5.49 -13.01 30.59
N PRO A 189 -5.21 -14.11 31.31
CA PRO A 189 -4.44 -15.26 30.82
C PRO A 189 -5.06 -16.02 29.62
N ARG A 190 -6.31 -15.73 29.25
CA ARG A 190 -6.97 -16.28 28.04
C ARG A 190 -6.50 -15.61 26.73
N HIS A 191 -6.05 -14.36 26.77
CA HIS A 191 -5.64 -13.60 25.58
C HIS A 191 -4.14 -13.79 25.23
N ALA A 192 -3.35 -14.31 26.17
CA ALA A 192 -1.94 -14.67 25.93
C ALA A 192 -1.78 -15.74 24.84
N ARG A 193 -2.75 -16.65 24.67
CA ARG A 193 -2.76 -17.62 23.56
C ARG A 193 -3.07 -16.95 22.22
N LEU A 194 -3.94 -15.96 22.17
CA LEU A 194 -4.27 -15.20 20.95
C LEU A 194 -3.14 -14.25 20.53
N VAL A 195 -2.45 -13.60 21.47
CA VAL A 195 -1.24 -12.80 21.18
C VAL A 195 -0.10 -13.69 20.71
N ARG A 196 0.07 -14.89 21.29
CA ARG A 196 1.02 -15.90 20.78
C ARG A 196 0.62 -16.44 19.42
N ALA A 197 -0.68 -16.63 19.16
CA ALA A 197 -1.21 -17.05 17.87
C ALA A 197 -1.05 -15.95 16.80
N GLY A 198 -1.27 -14.68 17.16
CA GLY A 198 -1.03 -13.53 16.29
C GLY A 198 0.44 -13.37 15.95
N ARG A 199 1.36 -13.49 16.92
CA ARG A 199 2.81 -13.54 16.66
C ARG A 199 3.24 -14.80 15.91
N ALA A 200 2.51 -15.91 16.03
CA ALA A 200 2.77 -17.13 15.26
C ALA A 200 2.25 -17.02 13.82
N ALA A 201 1.13 -16.33 13.60
CA ALA A 201 0.59 -15.99 12.29
C ALA A 201 1.49 -14.96 11.58
N ASP A 202 2.03 -13.98 12.30
CA ASP A 202 3.01 -13.03 11.77
C ASP A 202 4.31 -13.76 11.33
N ARG A 203 4.72 -14.77 12.11
CA ARG A 203 5.82 -15.68 11.72
C ARG A 203 5.45 -16.61 10.57
N SER A 204 4.19 -17.05 10.44
CA SER A 204 3.77 -17.91 9.33
C SER A 204 3.69 -17.11 8.04
N ILE A 205 3.21 -15.88 8.06
CA ILE A 205 3.24 -14.96 6.91
C ILE A 205 4.69 -14.68 6.51
N ALA A 206 5.59 -14.42 7.47
CA ALA A 206 7.01 -14.28 7.17
C ALA A 206 7.64 -15.57 6.60
N ALA A 207 7.21 -16.75 7.07
CA ALA A 207 7.67 -18.04 6.57
C ALA A 207 7.11 -18.35 5.18
N ASP A 208 5.86 -18.00 4.89
CA ASP A 208 5.21 -18.16 3.59
C ASP A 208 5.83 -17.22 2.55
N LEU A 209 6.16 -15.98 2.95
CA LEU A 209 6.93 -15.04 2.13
C LEU A 209 8.35 -15.56 1.88
N ALA A 210 9.03 -16.10 2.89
CA ALA A 210 10.35 -16.70 2.73
C ALA A 210 10.33 -17.95 1.83
N ALA A 211 9.30 -18.79 1.96
CA ALA A 211 9.06 -19.95 1.11
C ALA A 211 8.75 -19.53 -0.33
N GLY A 212 7.95 -18.48 -0.52
CA GLY A 212 7.69 -17.88 -1.83
C GLY A 212 8.97 -17.36 -2.50
N VAL A 213 9.83 -16.67 -1.75
CA VAL A 213 11.15 -16.21 -2.22
C VAL A 213 12.07 -17.39 -2.57
N LEU A 214 12.05 -18.47 -1.76
CA LEU A 214 12.84 -19.67 -2.00
C LEU A 214 12.37 -20.41 -3.27
N VAL A 215 11.06 -20.59 -3.44
CA VAL A 215 10.46 -21.20 -4.64
C VAL A 215 10.78 -20.37 -5.88
N TRP A 216 10.70 -19.04 -5.80
CA TRP A 216 11.10 -18.15 -6.89
C TRP A 216 12.60 -18.30 -7.24
N ARG A 217 13.49 -18.37 -6.24
CA ARG A 217 14.94 -18.62 -6.45
C ARG A 217 15.22 -19.98 -7.09
N LEU A 218 14.49 -21.03 -6.70
CA LEU A 218 14.64 -22.36 -7.28
C LEU A 218 14.14 -22.41 -8.72
N ARG A 219 13.03 -21.73 -9.02
CA ARG A 219 12.46 -21.64 -10.37
C ARG A 219 13.35 -20.85 -11.33
N THR A 220 13.93 -19.74 -10.88
CA THR A 220 14.88 -18.92 -11.67
C THR A 220 16.21 -19.64 -11.95
N LYS A 221 16.72 -20.42 -10.99
CA LYS A 221 17.88 -21.31 -11.24
C LYS A 221 17.59 -22.38 -12.28
N ARG A 222 16.39 -22.99 -12.22
CA ARG A 222 15.97 -24.02 -13.17
C ARG A 222 15.84 -23.48 -14.60
N GLN A 223 15.29 -22.27 -14.76
CA GLN A 223 15.19 -21.60 -16.06
C GLN A 223 16.56 -21.22 -16.66
N ARG A 224 17.53 -20.83 -15.84
CA ARG A 224 18.92 -20.56 -16.29
C ARG A 224 19.68 -21.83 -16.69
N GLY A 225 19.40 -22.98 -16.06
CA GLY A 225 20.01 -24.27 -16.40
C GLY A 225 19.50 -24.89 -17.70
N SER A 226 18.27 -24.56 -18.12
CA SER A 226 17.67 -25.02 -19.39
C SER A 226 17.98 -24.13 -20.59
N ALA A 227 18.53 -22.91 -20.39
CA ALA A 227 18.94 -22.01 -21.47
C ALA A 227 20.42 -22.16 -21.87
N GLY A 228 21.15 -23.08 -21.22
CA GLY A 228 22.57 -23.37 -21.47
C GLY A 228 22.83 -24.79 -21.97
N ARG A 229 21.85 -25.42 -22.62
CA ARG A 229 22.01 -26.66 -23.39
C ARG A 229 21.55 -26.44 -24.82
#